data_AF-A0A6P4YPW1-F1
#
_entry.id   AF-A0A6P4YPW1-F1
#
_cell.length_a   1.000
_cell.length_b   1.000
_cell.length_c   1.000
_cell.angle_alpha   90.00
_cell.angle_beta   90.00
_cell.angle_gamma   90.00
#
_symmetry.space_group_name_H-M   'P 1'
#
loop_
_entity.id
_entity.type
_entity.pdbx_description
1 polymer ?
#
loop_
_entity_poly.entity_id
_entity_poly.type
_entity_poly.pdbx_seq_one_letter_code
_entity_poly.pdbx_strand_id
1 'polypeptide(L)'
;MVGFCHRGRSVLSQREICHRILFFFLLQVYDRLDRNCCGFQPTEQDKCLTDGRNADCDNPDRAAPLMLVHIFSSGRHPTRLVFLDNAGVPERREDNLDFRLLTGIDEVPRRAVEVLKSGRLGELLLRSLQVDKVFWNTQDRDELTRYVHILHRRGKILADYIEDKDIALVDDY
;
A
#
# COMPACT_ATOMS: atom_id res chain seq x y z
N MET A 1 -11.43 11.42 -13.93
CA MET A 1 -10.80 11.01 -12.66
C MET A 1 -11.25 9.58 -12.36
N VAL A 2 -10.34 8.61 -12.44
CA VAL A 2 -10.67 7.20 -12.15
C VAL A 2 -10.65 7.04 -10.63
N GLY A 3 -11.81 7.22 -9.99
CA GLY A 3 -11.98 6.88 -8.58
C GLY A 3 -12.12 5.37 -8.45
N PHE A 4 -11.08 4.70 -7.95
CA PHE A 4 -11.11 3.25 -7.72
C PHE A 4 -11.98 2.89 -6.51
N CYS A 5 -12.06 3.79 -5.53
CA CYS A 5 -12.95 3.74 -4.39
C CYS A 5 -13.78 5.01 -4.44
N HIS A 6 -15.03 4.91 -4.90
CA HIS A 6 -15.93 6.05 -4.90
C HIS A 6 -17.20 5.72 -4.12
N ARG A 7 -17.61 6.61 -3.22
CA ARG A 7 -18.88 6.52 -2.48
C ARG A 7 -20.03 6.26 -3.46
N GLY A 8 -20.70 5.13 -3.29
CA GLY A 8 -21.84 4.73 -4.11
C GLY A 8 -21.56 3.72 -5.23
N ARG A 9 -20.29 3.32 -5.48
CA ARG A 9 -19.98 2.17 -6.35
C ARG A 9 -19.73 0.93 -5.50
N SER A 10 -20.76 0.12 -5.30
CA SER A 10 -20.70 -1.12 -4.51
C SER A 10 -20.36 -2.34 -5.39
N VAL A 11 -19.13 -2.40 -5.90
CA VAL A 11 -18.58 -3.67 -6.41
C VAL A 11 -17.66 -4.22 -5.32
N LEU A 12 -17.93 -5.44 -4.82
CA LEU A 12 -17.15 -6.08 -3.75
C LEU A 12 -15.64 -6.05 -4.00
N SER A 13 -15.20 -6.18 -5.25
CA SER A 13 -13.79 -6.08 -5.63
C SER A 13 -13.19 -4.70 -5.36
N GLN A 14 -13.92 -3.60 -5.57
CA GLN A 14 -13.44 -2.26 -5.26
C GLN A 14 -13.20 -2.10 -3.76
N ARG A 15 -14.15 -2.51 -2.93
CA ARG A 15 -14.00 -2.45 -1.46
C ARG A 15 -12.83 -3.29 -0.96
N GLU A 16 -12.63 -4.50 -1.50
CA GLU A 16 -11.47 -5.31 -1.14
C GLU A 16 -10.14 -4.65 -1.52
N ILE A 17 -10.10 -3.89 -2.62
CA ILE A 17 -8.94 -3.07 -3.00
C ILE A 17 -8.74 -1.92 -2.01
N CYS A 18 -9.79 -1.16 -1.68
CA CYS A 18 -9.72 -0.04 -0.73
C CYS A 18 -9.22 -0.50 0.64
N HIS A 19 -9.70 -1.65 1.11
CA HIS A 19 -9.29 -2.21 2.39
C HIS A 19 -7.78 -2.53 2.42
N ARG A 20 -7.20 -2.93 1.29
CA ARG A 20 -5.78 -3.31 1.22
C ARG A 20 -4.85 -2.20 0.76
N ILE A 21 -5.37 -1.02 0.43
CA ILE A 21 -4.54 0.10 -0.02
C ILE A 21 -3.56 0.56 1.07
N LEU A 22 -3.99 0.50 2.33
CA LEU A 22 -3.15 0.83 3.47
C LEU A 22 -1.92 -0.10 3.54
N PHE A 23 -2.11 -1.39 3.25
CA PHE A 23 -1.03 -2.36 3.19
C PHE A 23 -0.05 -2.08 2.05
N PHE A 24 -0.55 -1.75 0.84
CA PHE A 24 0.33 -1.41 -0.29
C PHE A 24 1.13 -0.15 -0.01
N PHE A 25 0.53 0.86 0.62
CA PHE A 25 1.24 2.06 1.03
C PHE A 25 2.29 1.76 2.10
N LEU A 26 1.94 1.04 3.17
CA LEU A 26 2.88 0.73 4.25
C LEU A 26 4.13 0.02 3.74
N LEU A 27 3.96 -0.96 2.85
CA LEU A 27 5.05 -1.73 2.26
C LEU A 27 5.67 -1.06 1.02
N GLN A 28 5.07 -0.01 0.47
CA GLN A 28 5.46 0.60 -0.81
C GLN A 28 5.49 -0.41 -1.97
N VAL A 29 4.40 -1.17 -2.11
CA VAL A 29 4.20 -2.09 -3.26
C VAL A 29 3.74 -1.28 -4.47
N TYR A 30 4.63 -0.45 -5.02
CA TYR A 30 4.28 0.54 -6.04
C TYR A 30 3.86 -0.08 -7.38
N ASP A 31 4.42 -1.25 -7.76
CA ASP A 31 4.08 -1.92 -9.03
C ASP A 31 2.60 -2.30 -9.13
N ARG A 32 1.86 -2.26 -8.00
CA ARG A 32 0.42 -2.47 -7.91
C ARG A 32 -0.40 -1.44 -8.69
N LEU A 33 0.04 -0.19 -8.70
CA LEU A 33 -0.73 0.95 -9.18
C LEU A 33 0.14 1.93 -9.99
N ASP A 34 1.36 2.21 -9.53
CA ASP A 34 2.32 3.09 -10.18
C ASP A 34 3.49 2.31 -10.77
N ARG A 35 3.18 1.54 -11.82
CA ARG A 35 4.13 0.70 -12.56
C ARG A 35 5.27 1.48 -13.23
N ASN A 36 5.14 2.81 -13.32
CA ASN A 36 6.09 3.70 -13.97
C ASN A 36 6.92 4.52 -12.99
N CYS A 37 6.67 4.38 -11.68
CA CYS A 37 7.37 5.10 -10.61
C CYS A 37 7.29 6.62 -10.77
N CYS A 38 6.12 7.13 -11.09
CA CYS A 38 5.88 8.55 -11.27
C CYS A 38 5.50 9.28 -9.96
N GLY A 39 5.30 8.57 -8.86
CA GLY A 39 4.89 9.09 -7.56
C GLY A 39 6.01 9.23 -6.55
N PHE A 40 7.22 8.83 -6.93
CA PHE A 40 8.41 8.88 -6.09
C PHE A 40 9.66 9.00 -6.97
N GLN A 41 10.80 9.38 -6.39
CA GLN A 41 12.09 9.37 -7.06
C GLN A 41 12.63 7.94 -7.14
N PRO A 42 12.68 7.30 -8.33
CA PRO A 42 13.18 5.95 -8.48
C PRO A 42 14.71 5.88 -8.33
N THR A 43 15.20 4.70 -7.96
CA THR A 43 16.62 4.35 -7.89
C THR A 43 16.95 3.28 -8.94
N GLU A 44 18.23 2.96 -9.13
CA GLU A 44 18.67 1.91 -10.06
C GLU A 44 18.12 0.50 -9.74
N GLN A 45 17.61 0.28 -8.53
CA GLN A 45 16.96 -0.97 -8.14
C GLN A 45 15.50 -1.07 -8.63
N ASP A 46 14.89 0.06 -9.00
CA ASP A 46 13.49 0.11 -9.41
C ASP A 46 13.37 -0.23 -10.91
N LYS A 47 12.68 -1.33 -11.23
CA LYS A 47 12.56 -1.83 -12.61
C LYS A 47 11.98 -0.81 -13.60
N CYS A 48 11.10 0.06 -13.14
CA CYS A 48 10.54 1.14 -13.95
C CYS A 48 11.62 2.07 -14.53
N LEU A 49 12.70 2.32 -13.78
CA LEU A 49 13.80 3.17 -14.22
C LEU A 49 14.69 2.42 -15.20
N THR A 50 15.05 1.17 -14.89
CA THR A 50 15.89 0.35 -15.78
C THR A 50 15.21 0.05 -17.11
N ASP A 51 13.89 -0.08 -17.11
CA ASP A 51 13.08 -0.35 -18.30
C ASP A 51 12.68 0.94 -19.04
N GLY A 52 13.06 2.13 -18.55
CA GLY A 52 12.70 3.43 -19.14
C GLY A 52 11.20 3.78 -19.07
N ARG A 53 10.43 3.10 -18.22
CA ARG A 53 8.97 3.31 -18.06
C ARG A 53 8.61 4.65 -17.43
N ASN A 54 9.56 5.31 -16.77
CA ASN A 54 9.37 6.61 -16.15
C ASN A 54 9.44 7.80 -17.14
N ALA A 55 9.73 7.55 -18.42
CA ALA A 55 9.95 8.61 -19.42
C ALA A 55 8.77 9.58 -19.61
N ASP A 56 7.54 9.12 -19.37
CA ASP A 56 6.32 9.92 -19.55
C ASP A 56 5.75 10.47 -18.25
N CYS A 57 6.44 10.36 -17.10
CA CYS A 57 5.91 10.84 -15.82
C CYS A 57 5.62 12.34 -15.79
N ASP A 58 6.39 13.13 -16.53
CA ASP A 58 6.26 14.60 -16.57
C ASP A 58 5.24 15.10 -17.59
N ASN A 59 4.62 14.20 -18.37
CA ASN A 59 3.66 14.56 -19.40
C ASN A 59 2.25 14.11 -19.00
N PRO A 60 1.32 15.00 -18.60
CA PRO A 60 -0.03 14.60 -18.19
C PRO A 60 -0.82 13.82 -19.23
N ASP A 61 -0.55 14.07 -20.53
CA ASP A 61 -1.25 13.41 -21.65
C ASP A 61 -0.66 12.03 -22.00
N ARG A 62 0.57 11.74 -21.55
CA ARG A 62 1.27 10.47 -21.78
C ARG A 62 1.57 9.68 -20.51
N ALA A 63 1.44 10.31 -19.35
CA ALA A 63 1.62 9.70 -18.06
C ALA A 63 0.75 8.45 -18.01
N ALA A 64 1.38 7.30 -17.85
CA ALA A 64 0.63 6.06 -17.92
C ALA A 64 -0.47 6.08 -16.86
N PRO A 65 -1.68 5.64 -17.23
CA PRO A 65 -2.78 5.58 -16.29
C PRO A 65 -2.38 4.67 -15.13
N LEU A 66 -2.81 5.05 -13.92
CA LEU A 66 -2.75 4.13 -12.78
C LEU A 66 -3.54 2.87 -13.14
N MET A 67 -2.89 1.72 -13.05
CA MET A 67 -3.50 0.43 -13.41
C MET A 67 -3.31 -0.56 -12.27
N LEU A 68 -4.41 -1.18 -11.86
CA LEU A 68 -4.39 -2.27 -10.89
C LEU A 68 -3.88 -3.54 -11.57
N VAL A 69 -2.72 -4.01 -11.14
CA VAL A 69 -2.10 -5.25 -11.64
C VAL A 69 -1.85 -6.24 -10.51
N HIS A 70 -1.58 -7.50 -10.85
CA HIS A 70 -1.33 -8.61 -9.92
C HIS A 70 -2.49 -8.91 -8.94
N ILE A 71 -3.71 -8.52 -9.31
CA ILE A 71 -4.94 -8.79 -8.58
C ILE A 71 -5.74 -9.81 -9.38
N PHE A 72 -6.05 -10.94 -8.76
CA PHE A 72 -6.80 -12.01 -9.41
C PHE A 72 -8.07 -12.30 -8.62
N SER A 73 -9.18 -12.54 -9.31
CA SER A 73 -10.40 -13.07 -8.72
C SER A 73 -10.50 -14.57 -8.99
N SER A 74 -10.94 -15.35 -8.02
CA SER A 74 -11.28 -16.76 -8.27
C SER A 74 -12.55 -16.87 -9.10
N GLY A 75 -12.54 -17.71 -10.15
CA GLY A 75 -13.76 -17.99 -10.93
C GLY A 75 -14.91 -18.59 -10.10
N ARG A 76 -14.62 -19.22 -8.96
CA ARG A 76 -15.62 -19.76 -8.02
C ARG A 76 -16.10 -18.73 -6.99
N HIS A 77 -15.27 -17.73 -6.69
CA HIS A 77 -15.56 -16.68 -5.72
C HIS A 77 -15.05 -15.34 -6.28
N PRO A 78 -15.80 -14.71 -7.21
CA PRO A 78 -15.35 -13.51 -7.92
C PRO A 78 -15.20 -12.29 -6.99
N THR A 79 -15.77 -12.38 -5.79
CA THR A 79 -15.71 -11.38 -4.72
C THR A 79 -14.53 -11.56 -3.77
N ARG A 80 -13.64 -12.54 -4.02
CA ARG A 80 -12.42 -12.74 -3.25
C ARG A 80 -11.22 -12.45 -4.14
N LEU A 81 -10.54 -11.36 -3.85
CA LEU A 81 -9.32 -10.95 -4.51
C LEU A 81 -8.09 -11.60 -3.87
N VAL A 82 -7.22 -12.12 -4.73
CA VAL A 82 -5.89 -12.62 -4.39
C VAL A 82 -4.87 -11.60 -4.86
N PHE A 83 -4.00 -11.20 -3.93
CA PHE A 83 -2.96 -10.21 -4.16
C PHE A 83 -1.62 -10.94 -4.24
N LEU A 84 -1.09 -11.04 -5.45
CA LEU A 84 0.21 -11.67 -5.71
C LEU A 84 1.31 -10.62 -5.70
N ASP A 85 2.55 -11.06 -5.54
CA ASP A 85 3.75 -10.21 -5.63
C ASP A 85 3.73 -9.02 -4.65
N ASN A 86 3.49 -9.30 -3.37
CA ASN A 86 3.47 -8.29 -2.30
C ASN A 86 4.86 -7.89 -1.79
N ALA A 87 5.92 -8.18 -2.56
CA ALA A 87 7.26 -7.74 -2.21
C ALA A 87 7.30 -6.22 -2.23
N GLY A 88 7.44 -5.62 -1.05
CA GLY A 88 7.51 -4.18 -0.87
C GLY A 88 8.95 -3.67 -0.84
N VAL A 89 9.09 -2.35 -0.70
CA VAL A 89 10.37 -1.65 -0.51
C VAL A 89 10.37 -0.97 0.87
N PRO A 90 10.58 -1.74 1.96
CA PRO A 90 10.49 -1.21 3.32
C PRO A 90 11.56 -0.15 3.60
N GLU A 91 12.66 -0.12 2.86
CA GLU A 91 13.73 0.88 3.07
C GLU A 91 13.51 2.22 2.35
N ARG A 92 12.43 2.36 1.54
CA ARG A 92 12.09 3.65 0.93
C ARG A 92 11.97 4.72 2.01
N ARG A 93 12.66 5.84 1.82
CA ARG A 93 12.67 6.94 2.77
C ARG A 93 11.29 7.61 2.85
N GLU A 94 11.00 8.19 3.99
CA GLU A 94 9.71 8.84 4.28
C GLU A 94 9.44 10.07 3.39
N ASP A 95 10.51 10.77 2.99
CA ASP A 95 10.47 11.89 2.05
C ASP A 95 10.28 11.45 0.58
N ASN A 96 10.23 10.15 0.33
CA ASN A 96 10.16 9.56 -1.01
C ASN A 96 9.08 8.46 -1.11
N LEU A 97 8.02 8.57 -0.31
CA LEU A 97 6.89 7.63 -0.36
C LEU A 97 5.97 7.93 -1.55
N ASP A 98 5.45 6.88 -2.17
CA ASP A 98 4.50 6.98 -3.26
C ASP A 98 3.06 7.18 -2.76
N PHE A 99 2.62 8.44 -2.73
CA PHE A 99 1.23 8.79 -2.40
C PHE A 99 0.26 8.58 -3.57
N ARG A 100 0.74 8.33 -4.80
CA ARG A 100 -0.17 8.01 -5.92
C ARG A 100 -0.94 6.72 -5.67
N LEU A 101 -0.40 5.82 -4.84
CA LEU A 101 -1.10 4.65 -4.31
C LEU A 101 -2.44 5.00 -3.63
N LEU A 102 -2.60 6.20 -3.10
CA LEU A 102 -3.82 6.66 -2.42
C LEU A 102 -4.75 7.47 -3.33
N THR A 103 -4.42 7.61 -4.62
CA THR A 103 -5.20 8.40 -5.57
C THR A 103 -6.58 7.78 -5.79
N GLY A 104 -7.63 8.59 -5.62
CA GLY A 104 -9.01 8.15 -5.83
C GLY A 104 -9.52 7.19 -4.76
N ILE A 105 -8.91 7.21 -3.56
CA ILE A 105 -9.41 6.56 -2.35
C ILE A 105 -10.24 7.57 -1.55
N ASP A 106 -11.51 7.26 -1.32
CA ASP A 106 -12.41 8.12 -0.53
C ASP A 106 -12.99 7.47 0.74
N GLU A 107 -12.73 6.17 0.94
CA GLU A 107 -13.05 5.42 2.15
C GLU A 107 -11.97 4.40 2.51
N VAL A 108 -11.72 4.23 3.81
CA VAL A 108 -10.78 3.23 4.37
C VAL A 108 -11.36 2.60 5.65
N PRO A 109 -10.88 1.41 6.06
CA PRO A 109 -11.44 0.73 7.22
C PRO A 109 -11.06 1.41 8.54
N ARG A 110 -12.06 1.71 9.37
CA ARG A 110 -11.94 2.44 10.63
C ARG A 110 -10.94 1.80 11.58
N ARG A 111 -11.06 0.49 11.81
CA ARG A 111 -10.19 -0.21 12.77
C ARG A 111 -8.72 -0.18 12.35
N ALA A 112 -8.45 -0.25 11.04
CA ALA A 112 -7.09 -0.13 10.54
C ALA A 112 -6.51 1.25 10.90
N VAL A 113 -7.27 2.32 10.68
CA VAL A 113 -6.85 3.70 11.02
C VAL A 113 -6.69 3.88 12.53
N GLU A 114 -7.57 3.30 13.35
CA GLU A 114 -7.42 3.31 14.82
C GLU A 114 -6.12 2.63 15.26
N VAL A 115 -5.73 1.51 14.63
CA VAL A 115 -4.43 0.87 14.89
C VAL A 115 -3.28 1.80 14.53
N LEU A 116 -3.33 2.48 13.38
CA LEU A 116 -2.30 3.43 12.97
C LEU A 116 -2.15 4.58 13.99
N LYS A 117 -3.28 5.18 14.41
CA LYS A 117 -3.32 6.29 15.38
C LYS A 117 -2.90 5.88 16.79
N SER A 118 -3.17 4.64 17.19
CA SER A 118 -2.82 4.14 18.53
C SER A 118 -1.31 3.95 18.75
N GLY A 119 -0.50 3.97 17.69
CA GLY A 119 0.93 3.61 17.76
C GLY A 119 1.19 2.11 17.99
N ARG A 120 0.16 1.27 18.00
CA ARG A 120 0.31 -0.18 18.28
C ARG A 120 0.70 -1.00 17.06
N LEU A 121 0.76 -0.41 15.86
CA LEU A 121 1.09 -1.13 14.62
C LEU A 121 2.34 -2.00 14.76
N GLY A 122 3.44 -1.44 15.28
CA GLY A 122 4.70 -2.16 15.40
C GLY A 122 4.64 -3.35 16.37
N GLU A 123 3.99 -3.16 17.52
CA GLU A 123 3.76 -4.23 18.51
C GLU A 123 2.95 -5.37 17.89
N LEU A 124 1.85 -5.04 17.20
CA LEU A 124 0.96 -6.01 16.58
C LEU A 124 1.66 -6.77 15.45
N LEU A 125 2.49 -6.10 14.64
CA LEU A 125 3.30 -6.74 13.60
C LEU A 125 4.28 -7.76 14.20
N LEU A 126 5.03 -7.37 15.24
CA LEU A 126 5.97 -8.29 15.90
C LEU A 126 5.25 -9.52 16.46
N ARG A 127 4.11 -9.33 17.14
CA ARG A 127 3.28 -10.44 17.64
C ARG A 127 2.80 -11.35 16.51
N SER A 128 2.40 -10.80 15.37
CA SER A 128 1.97 -11.58 14.21
C SER A 128 3.12 -12.39 13.61
N LEU A 129 4.32 -11.82 13.52
CA LEU A 129 5.49 -12.49 12.95
C LEU A 129 6.02 -13.62 13.85
N GLN A 130 5.80 -13.54 15.16
CA GLN A 130 6.15 -14.60 16.12
C GLN A 130 5.38 -15.92 15.94
N VAL A 131 4.26 -15.86 15.21
CA VAL A 131 3.43 -17.04 14.92
C VAL A 131 4.19 -18.01 14.01
N ASP A 132 4.91 -17.50 13.01
CA ASP A 132 5.78 -18.32 12.18
C ASP A 132 7.12 -18.54 12.89
N LYS A 133 7.31 -19.74 13.44
CA LYS A 133 8.53 -20.08 14.19
C LYS A 133 9.77 -20.19 13.31
N VAL A 134 9.61 -20.59 12.05
CA VAL A 134 10.75 -20.71 11.12
C VAL A 134 11.21 -19.33 10.73
N PHE A 135 10.30 -18.47 10.29
CA PHE A 135 10.62 -17.07 10.03
C PHE A 135 11.21 -16.43 11.29
N TRP A 136 10.50 -16.51 12.42
CA TRP A 136 10.93 -15.87 13.65
C TRP A 136 12.35 -16.30 13.99
N ASN A 137 12.67 -17.59 14.06
CA ASN A 137 13.99 -18.04 14.52
C ASN A 137 15.13 -17.84 13.50
N THR A 138 14.85 -17.49 12.25
CA THR A 138 15.87 -17.35 11.19
C THR A 138 16.21 -15.90 10.84
N GLN A 139 15.31 -14.96 11.12
CA GLN A 139 15.56 -13.55 10.81
C GLN A 139 16.50 -12.88 11.80
N ASP A 140 17.30 -11.93 11.30
CA ASP A 140 18.01 -10.98 12.13
C ASP A 140 17.02 -10.11 12.93
N ARG A 141 17.22 -10.02 14.24
CA ARG A 141 16.29 -9.31 15.15
C ARG A 141 16.38 -7.80 15.04
N ASP A 142 17.57 -7.28 14.80
CA ASP A 142 17.80 -5.84 14.73
C ASP A 142 17.27 -5.32 13.40
N GLU A 143 17.49 -6.06 12.32
CA GLU A 143 16.95 -5.77 10.99
C GLU A 143 15.41 -5.83 11.00
N LEU A 144 14.83 -6.88 11.60
CA LEU A 144 13.38 -6.99 11.73
C LEU A 144 12.79 -5.82 12.53
N THR A 145 13.42 -5.47 13.65
CA THR A 145 12.98 -4.36 14.50
C THR A 145 13.07 -3.03 13.75
N ARG A 146 14.14 -2.82 12.96
CA ARG A 146 14.29 -1.67 12.06
C ARG A 146 13.15 -1.60 11.04
N TYR A 147 12.82 -2.70 10.37
CA TYR A 147 11.70 -2.71 9.41
C TYR A 147 10.36 -2.39 10.08
N VAL A 148 10.09 -2.98 11.25
CA VAL A 148 8.89 -2.67 12.02
C VAL A 148 8.81 -1.20 12.41
N HIS A 149 9.93 -0.58 12.80
CA HIS A 149 9.98 0.86 13.08
C HIS A 149 9.69 1.71 11.85
N ILE A 150 10.20 1.34 10.67
CA ILE A 150 9.88 2.05 9.43
C ILE A 150 8.38 1.97 9.12
N LEU A 151 7.79 0.77 9.21
CA LEU A 151 6.34 0.59 8.99
C LEU A 151 5.50 1.36 10.01
N HIS A 152 5.93 1.40 11.27
CA HIS A 152 5.28 2.21 12.30
C HIS A 152 5.29 3.71 11.94
N ARG A 153 6.44 4.26 11.51
CA ARG A 153 6.53 5.69 11.12
C ARG A 153 5.67 6.00 9.90
N ARG A 154 5.71 5.14 8.87
CA ARG A 154 4.81 5.24 7.71
C ARG A 154 3.33 5.17 8.10
N GLY A 155 3.00 4.36 9.10
CA GLY A 155 1.64 4.28 9.64
C GLY A 155 1.13 5.62 10.19
N LYS A 156 2.00 6.38 10.87
CA LYS A 156 1.66 7.74 11.33
C LYS A 156 1.46 8.69 10.15
N ILE A 157 2.40 8.71 9.21
CA ILE A 157 2.30 9.53 7.98
C ILE A 157 0.99 9.24 7.22
N LEU A 158 0.63 7.95 7.11
CA LEU A 158 -0.61 7.54 6.46
C LEU A 158 -1.86 8.00 7.23
N ALA A 159 -1.84 7.90 8.57
CA ALA A 159 -2.93 8.38 9.39
C ALA A 159 -3.13 9.90 9.28
N ASP A 160 -2.03 10.65 9.27
CA ASP A 160 -2.05 12.11 9.08
C ASP A 160 -2.57 12.48 7.69
N TYR A 161 -2.16 11.75 6.65
CA TYR A 161 -2.67 11.93 5.28
C TYR A 161 -4.18 11.65 5.18
N ILE A 162 -4.66 10.58 5.80
CA ILE A 162 -6.09 10.22 5.81
C ILE A 162 -6.93 11.32 6.47
N GLU A 163 -6.41 11.91 7.54
CA GLU A 163 -7.03 13.03 8.24
C GLU A 163 -6.99 14.33 7.42
N ASP A 164 -5.84 14.69 6.85
CA ASP A 164 -5.68 15.89 5.99
C ASP A 164 -6.59 15.85 4.75
N LYS A 165 -6.86 14.65 4.21
CA LYS A 165 -7.68 14.46 3.01
C LYS A 165 -9.15 14.16 3.28
N ASP A 166 -9.59 14.20 4.54
CA ASP A 166 -10.97 13.91 4.93
C ASP A 166 -11.50 12.57 4.35
N ILE A 167 -10.62 11.55 4.28
CA ILE A 167 -10.98 10.22 3.77
C ILE A 167 -11.94 9.56 4.77
N ALA A 168 -13.06 9.03 4.28
CA ALA A 168 -14.10 8.49 5.14
C ALA A 168 -13.64 7.21 5.85
N LEU A 169 -14.03 7.08 7.13
CA LEU A 169 -13.81 5.85 7.90
C LEU A 169 -15.07 5.00 7.91
N VAL A 170 -14.97 3.76 7.43
CA VAL A 170 -16.07 2.79 7.37
C VAL A 170 -15.76 1.56 8.23
N ASP A 171 -16.79 0.92 8.80
CA ASP A 171 -16.56 -0.26 9.65
C ASP A 171 -16.19 -1.51 8.83
N ASP A 172 -15.36 -2.38 9.40
CA ASP A 172 -15.02 -3.67 8.81
C ASP A 172 -16.26 -4.58 8.78
N TYR A 173 -16.55 -5.21 7.64
CA TYR A 173 -17.61 -6.23 7.49
C TYR A 173 -17.08 -7.65 7.73
#